data_AF-A0A924SIC4-F1
#
_entry.id   AF-A0A924SIC4-F1
#
_cell.length_a   1.000
_cell.length_b   1.000
_cell.length_c   1.000
_cell.angle_alpha   90.00
_cell.angle_beta   90.00
_cell.angle_gamma   90.00
#
_symmetry.space_group_name_H-M   'P 1'
#
loop_
_entity.id
_entity.type
_entity.pdbx_description
1 polymer ?
#
loop_
_entity_poly.entity_id
_entity_poly.type
_entity_poly.pdbx_seq_one_letter_code
_entity_poly.pdbx_strand_id
1 'polypeptide(L)'
;MGAGSQNSSYSTLHSKLVEAGIIRLADPNATFSENYAFSSPSAAAAVMLGRSANGRTEWVFEGSIKSYGDWDVEQLALVPQ
;
A
#
# COMPACT_ATOMS: atom_id res chain seq x y z
N MET A 1 8.63 -24.22 -10.06
CA MET A 1 8.19 -24.12 -8.65
C MET A 1 8.79 -22.85 -8.05
N GLY A 2 7.99 -21.81 -7.80
CA GLY A 2 8.46 -20.53 -7.24
C GLY A 2 7.89 -20.33 -5.84
N ALA A 3 8.50 -20.97 -4.84
CA ALA A 3 8.16 -20.78 -3.43
C ALA A 3 8.87 -19.52 -2.91
N GLY A 4 8.22 -18.37 -3.03
CA GLY A 4 8.63 -17.13 -2.38
C GLY A 4 7.78 -16.92 -1.14
N SER A 5 8.37 -17.14 0.03
CA SER A 5 7.81 -16.93 1.36
C SER A 5 7.54 -15.44 1.63
N GLN A 6 6.58 -14.84 0.95
CA GLN A 6 6.36 -13.39 0.98
C GLN A 6 5.53 -12.92 2.20
N ASN A 7 4.85 -13.81 2.91
CA ASN A 7 4.02 -13.42 4.05
C ASN A 7 4.83 -12.95 5.27
N SER A 8 6.02 -13.50 5.50
CA SER A 8 6.81 -13.15 6.69
C SER A 8 7.48 -11.78 6.55
N SER A 9 7.95 -11.43 5.35
CA SER A 9 8.68 -10.18 5.11
C SER A 9 7.80 -8.94 5.31
N TYR A 10 6.55 -8.96 4.84
CA TYR A 10 5.65 -7.80 5.00
C TYR A 10 5.25 -7.56 6.46
N SER A 11 5.04 -8.62 7.25
CA SER A 11 4.80 -8.48 8.69
C SER A 11 6.01 -7.87 9.42
N THR A 12 7.23 -8.34 9.13
CA THR A 12 8.44 -7.74 9.72
C THR A 12 8.63 -6.28 9.29
N LEU A 13 8.30 -5.96 8.04
CA LEU A 13 8.39 -4.60 7.52
C LEU A 13 7.32 -3.70 8.15
N HIS A 14 6.11 -4.20 8.37
CA HIS A 14 5.06 -3.52 9.13
C HIS A 14 5.54 -3.16 10.53
N SER A 15 6.02 -4.14 11.29
CA SER A 15 6.57 -3.89 12.64
C SER A 15 7.67 -2.83 12.60
N LYS A 16 8.62 -2.93 11.67
CA LYS A 16 9.70 -1.94 11.52
C LYS A 16 9.18 -0.52 11.23
N LEU A 17 8.15 -0.37 10.39
CA LEU A 17 7.61 0.95 10.07
C LEU A 17 6.77 1.53 11.21
N VAL A 18 6.07 0.68 11.97
CA VAL A 18 5.38 1.08 13.20
C VAL A 18 6.40 1.50 14.26
N GLU A 19 7.45 0.70 14.46
CA GLU A 19 8.56 1.02 15.37
C GLU A 19 9.32 2.29 14.95
N ALA A 20 9.48 2.51 13.64
CA ALA A 20 10.08 3.73 13.11
C ALA A 20 9.18 4.96 13.28
N GLY A 21 7.90 4.78 13.62
CA GLY A 21 6.92 5.87 13.73
C GLY A 21 6.37 6.36 12.38
N ILE A 22 6.74 5.68 11.28
CA ILE A 22 6.25 5.96 9.92
C ILE A 22 4.78 5.58 9.81
N ILE A 23 4.39 4.45 10.39
CA ILE A 23 2.99 4.02 10.51
C ILE A 23 2.55 4.29 11.93
N ARG A 24 1.59 5.20 12.10
CA ARG A 24 0.93 5.43 13.37
C ARG A 24 -0.38 4.65 13.38
N LEU A 25 -0.45 3.62 14.21
CA LEU A 25 -1.69 2.92 14.50
C LEU A 25 -2.55 3.85 15.37
N ALA A 26 -3.73 4.21 14.88
CA ALA A 26 -4.68 5.11 15.51
C ALA A 26 -6.07 4.47 15.48
N ASP A 27 -6.33 3.50 16.38
CA ASP A 27 -7.60 2.77 16.46
C ASP A 27 -8.82 3.67 16.20
N PRO A 28 -9.66 3.37 15.19
CA PRO A 28 -9.72 2.14 14.37
C PRO A 28 -8.87 2.15 13.08
N ASN A 29 -8.11 3.20 12.80
CA ASN A 29 -7.41 3.41 11.53
C ASN A 29 -5.88 3.36 11.70
N ALA A 30 -5.14 3.24 10.60
CA ALA A 30 -3.68 3.43 10.61
C ALA A 30 -3.35 4.57 9.64
N THR A 31 -2.50 5.49 10.07
CA THR A 31 -2.09 6.65 9.25
C THR A 31 -0.59 6.64 9.05
N PHE A 32 -0.15 6.95 7.83
CA PHE A 32 1.25 7.24 7.58
C PHE A 32 1.57 8.62 8.15
N SER A 33 2.47 8.66 9.14
CA SER A 33 2.99 9.91 9.70
C SER A 33 4.15 10.47 8.89
N GLU A 34 4.80 9.64 8.07
CA GLU A 34 5.92 10.03 7.21
C GLU A 34 5.75 9.50 5.78
N ASN A 35 6.31 10.24 4.83
CA ASN A 35 6.34 9.88 3.42
C ASN A 35 7.35 8.75 3.21
N TYR A 36 6.89 7.53 2.98
CA TYR A 36 7.76 6.39 2.70
C TYR A 36 7.65 5.96 1.24
N ALA A 37 8.78 5.98 0.54
CA ALA A 37 8.86 5.52 -0.85
C ALA A 37 8.92 3.98 -0.88
N PHE A 38 7.76 3.35 -1.05
CA PHE A 38 7.71 1.92 -1.35
C PHE A 38 8.02 1.67 -2.82
N SER A 39 8.70 0.56 -3.12
CA SER A 39 8.93 0.12 -4.50
C SER A 39 7.64 -0.20 -5.26
N SER A 40 6.49 -0.34 -4.58
CA SER A 40 5.18 -0.51 -5.19
C SER A 40 4.04 -0.14 -4.24
N PRO A 41 2.92 0.40 -4.76
CA PRO A 41 1.73 0.68 -3.95
C PRO A 41 1.12 -0.58 -3.32
N SER A 42 1.24 -1.77 -3.95
CA SER A 42 0.81 -3.03 -3.35
C SER A 42 1.66 -3.43 -2.13
N ALA A 43 2.95 -3.12 -2.12
CA ALA A 43 3.80 -3.36 -0.95
C ALA A 43 3.35 -2.46 0.21
N ALA A 44 3.05 -1.20 -0.06
CA ALA A 44 2.52 -0.27 0.93
C ALA A 44 1.21 -0.78 1.57
N ALA A 45 0.26 -1.22 0.73
CA ALA A 45 -1.02 -1.74 1.21
C ALA A 45 -0.86 -3.04 2.00
N ALA A 46 0.03 -3.93 1.51
CA ALA A 46 0.28 -5.19 2.19
C ALA A 46 0.92 -5.00 3.57
N VAL A 47 1.78 -4.00 3.68
CA VAL A 47 2.40 -3.61 4.94
C VAL A 47 1.37 -2.96 5.86
N MET A 48 0.54 -2.02 5.40
CA MET A 48 -0.52 -1.42 6.22
C MET A 48 -1.49 -2.45 6.81
N LEU A 49 -1.92 -3.42 6.00
CA LEU A 49 -2.92 -4.42 6.38
C LEU A 49 -2.31 -5.66 7.05
N GLY A 50 -0.97 -5.77 7.09
CA GLY A 50 -0.26 -6.95 7.59
C GLY A 50 -0.51 -8.23 6.77
N ARG A 51 -1.13 -8.13 5.60
CA ARG A 51 -1.47 -9.25 4.70
C ARG A 51 -1.19 -8.86 3.26
N SER A 52 -1.00 -9.81 2.35
CA SER A 52 -0.95 -9.51 0.91
C SER A 52 -2.23 -8.79 0.48
N ALA A 53 -2.09 -7.58 -0.07
CA ALA A 53 -3.21 -6.77 -0.52
C ALA A 53 -2.88 -6.07 -1.85
N ASN A 54 -3.92 -5.83 -2.65
CA ASN A 54 -3.77 -5.18 -3.94
C ASN A 54 -3.83 -3.67 -3.75
N GLY A 55 -2.67 -3.00 -3.81
CA GLY A 55 -2.61 -1.55 -3.63
C GLY A 55 -3.52 -0.79 -4.59
N ARG A 56 -3.71 -1.30 -5.81
CA ARG A 56 -4.63 -0.67 -6.79
C ARG A 56 -6.06 -0.51 -6.28
N THR A 57 -6.58 -1.44 -5.49
CA THR A 57 -7.97 -1.39 -5.01
C THR A 57 -8.07 -0.82 -3.60
N GLU A 58 -7.05 -1.02 -2.77
CA GLU A 58 -7.06 -0.55 -1.38
C GLU A 58 -6.76 0.94 -1.26
N TRP A 59 -5.99 1.52 -2.19
CA TRP A 59 -5.73 2.96 -2.20
C TRP A 59 -6.90 3.67 -2.88
N VAL A 60 -7.65 4.46 -2.11
CA VAL A 60 -8.74 5.30 -2.61
C VAL A 60 -8.44 6.77 -2.33
N PHE A 61 -8.86 7.64 -3.25
CA PHE A 61 -8.72 9.08 -3.04
C PHE A 61 -9.73 9.58 -2.00
N GLU A 62 -9.28 10.44 -1.08
CA GLU A 62 -10.16 11.07 -0.11
C GLU A 62 -11.27 11.86 -0.82
N GLY A 63 -12.53 11.54 -0.54
CA GLY A 63 -13.69 12.14 -1.20
C GLY A 63 -14.02 11.59 -2.59
N SER A 64 -13.39 10.50 -3.03
CA SER A 64 -13.67 9.84 -4.30
C SER A 64 -13.85 8.33 -4.15
N ILE A 65 -14.71 7.74 -4.99
CA ILE A 65 -14.85 6.27 -5.12
C ILE A 65 -13.73 5.70 -6.02
N LYS A 66 -12.97 6.59 -6.68
CA LYS A 66 -11.90 6.20 -7.61
C LYS A 66 -10.75 5.57 -6.84
N SER A 67 -10.51 4.30 -7.13
CA SER A 67 -9.35 3.57 -6.65
C SER A 67 -8.09 4.02 -7.40
N TYR A 68 -6.93 3.81 -6.81
CA TYR A 68 -5.64 4.07 -7.46
C TYR A 68 -5.50 3.26 -8.75
N GLY A 69 -6.10 2.07 -8.82
CA GLY A 69 -6.16 1.25 -10.03
C GLY A 69 -6.94 1.92 -11.15
N ASP A 70 -8.11 2.49 -10.84
CA ASP A 70 -8.88 3.26 -11.82
C ASP A 70 -8.11 4.51 -12.29
N TRP A 71 -7.42 5.20 -11.36
CA TRP A 71 -6.55 6.32 -11.72
C TRP A 71 -5.37 5.90 -12.61
N ASP A 72 -4.70 4.78 -12.30
CA ASP A 72 -3.58 4.22 -13.08
C ASP A 72 -4.02 3.85 -14.50
N VAL A 73 -5.19 3.23 -14.64
CA VAL A 73 -5.80 2.89 -15.95
C VAL A 73 -6.13 4.15 -16.74
N GLU A 74 -6.69 5.17 -16.10
CA GLU A 74 -7.05 6.43 -16.75
C GLU A 74 -5.80 7.22 -17.18
N GLN A 75 -4.74 7.23 -16.35
CA GLN A 75 -3.45 7.81 -16.73
C GLN A 75 -2.82 7.08 -17.92
N LEU A 76 -2.86 5.74 -17.95
CA LEU A 76 -2.37 4.95 -19.09
C LEU A 76 -3.21 5.21 -20.35
N ALA A 77 -4.51 5.40 -20.23
CA ALA A 77 -5.39 5.74 -21.34
C ALA A 77 -5.18 7.17 -21.87
N LEU A 78 -4.63 8.07 -21.03
CA LEU A 78 -4.32 9.46 -21.37
C LEU A 78 -2.94 9.66 -22.02
N VAL A 79 -2.15 8.59 -22.19
CA VAL A 79 -0.92 8.63 -22.99
C VAL A 79 -1.26 8.18 -24.42
N PRO A 80 -1.56 9.12 -25.35
CA PRO A 80 -1.63 8.76 -26.76
C PRO A 80 -0.25 8.26 -27.21
N GLN A 81 -0.25 7.13 -27.93
CA GLN A 81 0.93 6.54 -28.56
C GLN A 81 1.55 7.48 -29.60
#